data_AF-A0A838W9U6-F1
#
_entry.id   AF-A0A838W9U6-F1
#
_cell.length_a   1.000
_cell.length_b   1.000
_cell.length_c   1.000
_cell.angle_alpha   90.00
_cell.angle_beta   90.00
_cell.angle_gamma   90.00
#
_symmetry.space_group_name_H-M   'P 1'
#
loop_
_entity.id
_entity.type
_entity.pdbx_description
1 polymer ?
#
loop_
_entity_poly.entity_id
_entity_poly.type
_entity_poly.pdbx_seq_one_letter_code
_entity_poly.pdbx_strand_id
1 'polypeptide(L)'
;MGERGPGARRRERIFARDHHRCAYCAEIFPPDALTLDHVEPRMRGGDQSEGNLVTACRACNTAKGSVPAWAYLADRPLERAKFLRHATAVWPRLRRAVEEAVKPSR
;
A
#
# COMPACT_ATOMS: atom_id res chain seq x y z
N MET A 1 -4.70 -32.01 0.37
CA MET A 1 -5.27 -30.65 0.45
C MET A 1 -4.38 -29.86 1.41
N GLY A 2 -3.45 -29.06 0.89
CA GLY A 2 -2.37 -28.48 1.69
C GLY A 2 -2.85 -27.37 2.64
N GLU A 3 -2.50 -27.51 3.92
CA GLU A 3 -2.83 -26.55 4.97
C GLU A 3 -2.13 -25.20 4.71
N ARG A 4 -2.93 -24.13 4.54
CA ARG A 4 -2.43 -22.77 4.34
C ARG A 4 -1.90 -22.21 5.67
N GLY A 5 -0.60 -21.91 5.73
CA GLY A 5 0.07 -21.36 6.90
C GLY A 5 -0.50 -20.01 7.38
N PRO A 6 -0.15 -19.55 8.59
CA PRO A 6 -0.76 -18.39 9.25
C PRO A 6 -0.67 -17.06 8.47
N GLY A 7 0.31 -16.93 7.57
CA GLY A 7 0.46 -15.77 6.69
C GLY A 7 -0.61 -15.65 5.59
N ALA A 8 -1.19 -16.76 5.14
CA ALA A 8 -2.24 -16.76 4.12
C ALA A 8 -3.50 -16.03 4.61
N ARG A 9 -3.89 -16.30 5.86
CA ARG A 9 -5.07 -15.66 6.50
C ARG A 9 -4.92 -14.15 6.64
N ARG A 10 -3.68 -13.64 6.79
CA ARG A 10 -3.41 -12.19 6.87
C ARG A 10 -3.54 -11.52 5.50
N ARG A 11 -2.97 -12.11 4.45
CA ARG A 11 -3.07 -11.58 3.08
C ARG A 11 -4.52 -11.52 2.62
N GLU A 12 -5.24 -12.63 2.77
CA GLU A 12 -6.65 -12.75 2.39
C GLU A 12 -7.51 -11.68 3.12
N ARG A 13 -7.29 -11.47 4.43
CA ARG A 13 -8.00 -10.45 5.20
C ARG A 13 -7.74 -9.03 4.69
N ILE A 14 -6.47 -8.67 4.43
CA ILE A 14 -6.13 -7.33 3.97
C ILE A 14 -6.64 -7.10 2.53
N PHE A 15 -6.55 -8.11 1.66
CA PHE A 15 -7.11 -8.02 0.31
C PHE A 15 -8.62 -7.81 0.35
N ALA A 16 -9.33 -8.55 1.20
CA ALA A 16 -10.78 -8.36 1.39
C ALA A 16 -11.11 -6.98 1.96
N ARG A 17 -10.37 -6.52 2.98
CA ARG A 17 -10.49 -5.18 3.58
C ARG A 17 -10.35 -4.07 2.54
N ASP A 18 -9.38 -4.21 1.64
CA ASP A 18 -9.09 -3.22 0.61
C ASP A 18 -9.90 -3.46 -0.68
N HIS A 19 -10.90 -4.36 -0.65
CA HIS A 19 -11.74 -4.73 -1.80
C HIS A 19 -10.94 -5.17 -3.04
N HIS A 20 -9.83 -5.87 -2.84
CA HIS A 20 -8.91 -6.32 -3.89
C HIS A 20 -8.39 -5.17 -4.77
N ARG A 21 -8.44 -3.93 -4.25
CA ARG A 21 -8.04 -2.73 -4.95
C ARG A 21 -6.58 -2.40 -4.60
N CYS A 22 -5.78 -2.12 -5.62
CA CYS A 22 -4.44 -1.59 -5.42
C CYS A 22 -4.52 -0.18 -4.81
N ALA A 23 -3.84 0.05 -3.68
CA ALA A 23 -3.81 1.34 -3.01
C ALA A 23 -3.16 2.45 -3.86
N TYR A 24 -2.37 2.11 -4.88
CA TYR A 24 -1.66 3.08 -5.71
C TYR A 24 -2.41 3.42 -7.01
N CYS A 25 -2.69 2.43 -7.85
CA CYS A 25 -3.36 2.66 -9.13
C CYS A 25 -4.89 2.66 -9.06
N ALA A 26 -5.48 2.22 -7.93
CA ALA A 26 -6.92 2.05 -7.70
C ALA A 26 -7.63 0.98 -8.57
N GLU A 27 -6.89 0.24 -9.39
CA GLU A 27 -7.43 -0.90 -10.15
C GLU A 27 -7.69 -2.10 -9.24
N ILE A 28 -8.67 -2.92 -9.63
CA ILE A 28 -9.04 -4.17 -8.94
C ILE A 28 -8.35 -5.34 -9.63
N PHE A 29 -7.78 -6.25 -8.84
CA PHE A 29 -7.02 -7.39 -9.36
C PHE A 29 -7.49 -8.71 -8.73
N PRO A 30 -7.28 -9.84 -9.41
CA PRO A 30 -7.46 -11.15 -8.77
C PRO A 30 -6.41 -11.34 -7.64
N PRO A 31 -6.72 -12.15 -6.60
CA PRO A 31 -5.87 -12.31 -5.42
C PRO A 31 -4.42 -12.73 -5.69
N ASP A 32 -4.17 -13.50 -6.76
CA ASP A 32 -2.86 -13.97 -7.17
C ASP A 32 -1.98 -12.88 -7.80
N ALA A 33 -2.59 -11.85 -8.39
CA ALA A 33 -1.91 -10.66 -8.91
C ALA A 33 -1.67 -9.58 -7.83
N LEU A 34 -2.19 -9.79 -6.61
CA LEU A 34 -2.04 -8.89 -5.49
C LEU A 34 -0.91 -9.29 -4.55
N THR A 35 -0.35 -8.29 -3.89
CA THR A 35 0.70 -8.42 -2.87
C THR A 35 0.39 -7.48 -1.72
N LEU A 36 0.98 -7.75 -0.55
CA LEU A 36 1.01 -6.78 0.54
C LEU A 36 2.23 -5.90 0.40
N ASP A 37 2.02 -4.60 0.52
CA ASP A 37 3.09 -3.61 0.57
C ASP A 37 3.08 -2.85 1.90
N HIS A 38 4.27 -2.50 2.37
CA HIS A 38 4.43 -1.68 3.57
C HIS A 38 4.46 -0.20 3.15
N VAL A 39 3.53 0.59 3.69
CA VAL A 39 3.45 2.03 3.42
C VAL A 39 4.74 2.73 3.86
N GLU A 40 5.19 2.41 5.08
CA GLU A 40 6.53 2.67 5.59
C GLU A 40 7.35 1.36 5.53
N PRO A 41 8.41 1.29 4.70
CA PRO A 41 9.24 0.10 4.56
C PRO A 41 9.85 -0.34 5.89
N ARG A 42 9.98 -1.66 6.11
CA ARG A 42 10.59 -2.21 7.34
C ARG A 42 11.98 -1.66 7.64
N MET A 43 12.81 -1.50 6.60
CA MET A 43 14.16 -0.94 6.73
C MET A 43 14.18 0.54 7.15
N ARG A 44 13.03 1.22 7.12
CA ARG A 44 12.84 2.61 7.55
C ARG A 44 11.99 2.72 8.83
N GLY A 45 11.87 1.63 9.59
CA GLY A 45 11.15 1.62 10.87
C GLY A 45 9.67 1.24 10.79
N GLY A 46 9.17 0.87 9.60
CA GLY A 46 7.81 0.39 9.45
C GLY A 46 7.58 -0.98 10.07
N ASP A 47 6.46 -1.15 10.76
CA ASP A 47 6.11 -2.39 11.41
C ASP A 47 5.26 -3.31 10.52
N GLN A 48 4.86 -4.47 11.05
CA GLN A 48 4.00 -5.44 10.33
C GLN A 48 2.51 -5.30 10.69
N SER A 49 2.10 -4.19 11.30
CA SER A 49 0.72 -3.96 11.66
C SER A 49 -0.13 -3.70 10.42
N GLU A 50 -1.42 -4.03 10.50
CA GLU A 50 -2.34 -3.84 9.37
C GLU A 50 -2.48 -2.39 8.94
N GLY A 51 -2.28 -1.43 9.86
CA GLY A 51 -2.28 0.00 9.55
C GLY A 51 -1.06 0.49 8.76
N ASN A 52 -0.01 -0.33 8.65
CA ASN A 52 1.15 -0.09 7.78
C ASN A 52 1.12 -0.95 6.50
N LEU A 53 0.13 -1.85 6.36
CA LEU A 53 0.04 -2.76 5.22
C LEU A 53 -1.13 -2.39 4.31
N VAL A 54 -0.88 -2.38 3.01
CA VAL A 54 -1.90 -2.16 1.97
C VAL A 54 -1.83 -3.22 0.89
N THR A 55 -2.96 -3.41 0.22
CA THR A 55 -3.06 -4.18 -1.01
C THR A 55 -2.40 -3.41 -2.17
N ALA A 56 -1.48 -4.05 -2.87
CA ALA A 56 -0.79 -3.48 -4.03
C ALA A 56 -0.67 -4.53 -5.15
N CYS A 57 -0.91 -4.12 -6.39
CA CYS A 57 -0.57 -4.96 -7.54
C CYS A 57 0.96 -5.08 -7.67
N ARG A 58 1.42 -6.15 -8.31
CA ARG A 58 2.86 -6.41 -8.48
C ARG A 58 3.59 -5.23 -9.13
N ALA A 59 3.03 -4.63 -10.17
CA ALA A 59 3.64 -3.51 -10.89
C ALA A 59 3.87 -2.29 -9.98
N CYS A 60 2.84 -1.83 -9.26
CA CYS A 60 2.99 -0.68 -8.35
C CYS A 60 3.90 -1.00 -7.16
N ASN A 61 3.81 -2.21 -6.60
CA ASN A 61 4.67 -2.62 -5.49
C ASN A 61 6.15 -2.64 -5.91
N THR A 62 6.46 -3.21 -7.07
CA THR A 62 7.81 -3.19 -7.65
C THR A 62 8.28 -1.77 -7.95
N ALA A 63 7.42 -0.91 -8.51
CA ALA A 63 7.77 0.48 -8.83
C ALA A 63 8.07 1.33 -7.58
N LYS A 64 7.31 1.14 -6.49
CA LYS A 64 7.61 1.77 -5.20
C LYS A 64 8.87 1.18 -4.56
N GLY A 65 9.04 -0.14 -4.65
CA GLY A 65 10.17 -0.84 -4.06
C GLY A 65 10.32 -0.51 -2.56
N SER A 66 11.55 -0.19 -2.15
CA SER A 66 11.85 0.10 -0.75
C SER A 66 11.64 1.57 -0.37
N VAL A 67 11.08 2.43 -1.23
CA VAL A 67 10.81 3.82 -0.86
C VAL A 67 9.50 3.94 -0.07
N PRO A 68 9.40 4.88 0.88
CA PRO A 68 8.12 5.14 1.56
C PRO A 68 7.04 5.64 0.61
N ALA A 69 5.78 5.31 0.90
CA ALA A 69 4.65 5.68 0.05
C ALA A 69 4.59 7.20 -0.19
N TRP A 70 4.88 8.03 0.82
CA TRP A 70 4.89 9.48 0.66
C TRP A 70 5.97 9.97 -0.31
N ALA A 71 7.17 9.39 -0.27
CA ALA A 71 8.24 9.72 -1.21
C ALA A 71 7.93 9.22 -2.63
N TYR A 72 7.34 8.03 -2.74
CA TYR A 72 6.87 7.47 -4.02
C TYR A 72 5.74 8.30 -4.64
N LEU A 73 4.84 8.85 -3.84
CA LEU A 73 3.67 9.59 -4.31
C LEU A 73 3.92 11.09 -4.46
N ALA A 74 5.07 11.61 -4.02
CA ALA A 74 5.37 13.05 -3.99
C ALA A 74 5.27 13.73 -5.38
N ASP A 75 5.62 13.01 -6.45
CA ASP A 75 5.53 13.44 -7.85
C ASP A 75 4.44 12.74 -8.67
N ARG A 76 3.50 12.05 -8.00
CA ARG A 76 2.44 11.26 -8.63
C ARG A 76 1.08 11.72 -8.12
N PRO A 77 0.58 12.92 -8.52
CA PRO A 77 -0.59 13.54 -7.91
C PRO A 77 -1.88 12.70 -8.07
N LEU A 78 -2.04 12.00 -9.20
CA LEU A 78 -3.21 11.15 -9.44
C LEU A 78 -3.19 9.92 -8.55
N GLU A 79 -2.06 9.22 -8.47
CA GLU A 79 -1.86 8.08 -7.59
C GLU A 79 -1.93 8.48 -6.11
N ARG A 80 -1.43 9.68 -5.76
CA ARG A 80 -1.56 10.22 -4.40
C ARG A 80 -3.02 10.41 -4.02
N ALA A 81 -3.82 11.01 -4.91
CA ALA A 81 -5.25 11.18 -4.70
C ALA A 81 -5.97 9.83 -4.57
N LYS A 82 -5.65 8.85 -5.43
CA LYS A 82 -6.15 7.48 -5.36
C LYS A 82 -5.82 6.81 -4.02
N PHE A 83 -4.57 6.92 -3.58
CA PHE A 83 -4.11 6.38 -2.29
C PHE A 83 -4.89 6.99 -1.13
N LEU A 84 -4.98 8.32 -1.08
CA LEU A 84 -5.72 9.01 -0.02
C LEU A 84 -7.21 8.62 -0.04
N ARG A 85 -7.81 8.43 -1.21
CA ARG A 85 -9.21 8.01 -1.35
C ARG A 85 -9.47 6.57 -0.88
N HIS A 86 -8.57 5.64 -1.16
CA HIS A 86 -8.85 4.21 -1.02
C HIS A 86 -8.13 3.51 0.13
N ALA A 87 -6.95 3.99 0.54
CA ALA A 87 -6.16 3.38 1.62
C ALA A 87 -6.60 3.90 3.00
N THR A 88 -7.91 3.84 3.30
CA THR A 88 -8.52 4.43 4.51
C THR A 88 -8.14 3.72 5.80
N ALA A 89 -7.75 2.43 5.72
CA ALA A 89 -7.28 1.64 6.86
C ALA A 89 -5.82 1.93 7.26
N VAL A 90 -5.08 2.74 6.48
CA VAL A 90 -3.71 3.15 6.81
C VAL A 90 -3.73 4.11 7.99
N TRP A 91 -2.74 4.00 8.88
CA TRP A 91 -2.67 4.86 10.05
C TRP A 91 -2.71 6.35 9.71
N PRO A 92 -3.40 7.18 10.52
CA PRO A 92 -3.51 8.62 10.28
C PRO A 92 -2.15 9.30 10.07
N ARG A 93 -1.11 8.93 10.85
CA ARG A 93 0.24 9.49 10.70
C ARG A 93 0.85 9.26 9.31
N LEU A 94 0.63 8.08 8.74
CA LEU A 94 1.19 7.69 7.44
C LEU A 94 0.37 8.31 6.30
N ARG A 95 -0.96 8.38 6.45
CA ARG A 95 -1.83 9.10 5.51
C ARG A 95 -1.47 10.58 5.45
N ARG A 96 -1.23 11.21 6.61
CA ARG A 96 -0.77 12.60 6.70
C ARG A 96 0.57 12.81 6.01
N ALA A 97 1.53 11.92 6.20
CA ALA A 97 2.81 11.98 5.48
C ALA A 97 2.63 11.91 3.95
N VAL A 98 1.69 11.10 3.45
CA VAL A 98 1.35 11.04 2.01
C VAL A 98 0.68 12.33 1.54
N GLU A 99 -0.23 12.90 2.34
CA GLU A 99 -0.93 14.14 2.03
C GLU A 99 0.01 15.35 1.96
N GLU A 100 0.93 15.47 2.91
CA GLU A 100 1.91 16.56 3.00
C GLU A 100 3.08 16.39 2.00
N ALA A 101 3.25 15.20 1.42
CA ALA A 101 4.34 14.95 0.48
C ALA A 101 4.05 15.55 -0.91
N VAL A 102 4.67 16.70 -1.14
CA VAL A 102 4.72 17.39 -2.43
C VAL A 102 6.18 17.60 -2.80
N LYS A 103 6.61 17.17 -3.99
CA LYS A 103 7.93 17.58 -4.49
C LYS A 103 7.88 19.09 -4.77
N PRO A 104 8.85 19.89 -4.32
CA PRO A 104 8.91 21.29 -4.71
C PRO A 104 8.99 21.38 -6.24
N SER A 105 8.20 22.28 -6.83
CA SER A 105 8.33 22.65 -8.23
C SER A 105 9.75 23.16 -8.45
N ARG A 106 10.50 22.50 -9.34
CA ARG A 106 11.80 23.00 -9.80
C ARG A 106 11.63 24.32 -10.54
#